data_AF-M5JSY3-F1
#
_entry.id   AF-M5JSY3-F1
#
_cell.length_a   1.000
_cell.length_b   1.000
_cell.length_c   1.000
_cell.angle_alpha   90.00
_cell.angle_beta   90.00
_cell.angle_gamma   90.00
#
_symmetry.space_group_name_H-M   'P 1'
#
loop_
_entity.id
_entity.type
_entity.pdbx_description
1 polymer ?
#
loop_
_entity_poly.entity_id
_entity_poly.type
_entity_poly.pdbx_seq_one_letter_code
_entity_poly.pdbx_strand_id
1 'polypeptide(L)'
;MSQARLAWGAFKNMVRQAARDPLWAFVALLAAPFRIWKPLLGLLFLLVIVLFVVGFGGRFALEQIGFRVGSVPVLLLDLVTLLVLLALAFRFLTNPLIIHFGDMDGETHGSARFATDKETAALARADSGLLIGRDGKTGKLLRYDGPAHLLTMAPTRTGKGVGTIIPTCSPPTAP
;
A
#
# COMPACT_ATOMS: atom_id res chain seq x y z
N MET A 1 2.55 10.15 7.33
CA MET A 1 3.26 10.02 6.04
C MET A 1 2.60 10.96 5.02
N SER A 2 3.35 11.70 4.21
CA SER A 2 2.74 12.64 3.24
C SER A 2 2.08 11.89 2.08
N GLN A 3 0.89 12.33 1.65
CA GLN A 3 0.14 11.73 0.54
C GLN A 3 0.99 11.55 -0.73
N ALA A 4 1.90 12.49 -1.00
CA ALA A 4 2.81 12.42 -2.14
C ALA A 4 3.74 11.19 -2.09
N ARG A 5 4.24 10.81 -0.91
CA ARG A 5 5.10 9.62 -0.76
C ARG A 5 4.31 8.32 -0.94
N LEU A 6 3.08 8.27 -0.44
CA LEU A 6 2.19 7.13 -0.61
C LEU A 6 1.77 6.96 -2.08
N ALA A 7 1.43 8.06 -2.77
CA ALA A 7 1.12 8.05 -4.19
C ALA A 7 2.33 7.60 -5.05
N TRP A 8 3.54 8.02 -4.69
CA TRP A 8 4.76 7.58 -5.36
C TRP A 8 5.05 6.08 -5.17
N GLY A 9 4.85 5.58 -3.95
CA GLY A 9 4.95 4.14 -3.65
C GLY A 9 3.94 3.33 -4.46
N ALA A 10 2.68 3.78 -4.48
CA ALA A 10 1.60 3.17 -5.25
C ALA A 10 1.90 3.14 -6.75
N PHE A 11 2.39 4.26 -7.31
CA PHE A 11 2.77 4.35 -8.71
C PHE A 11 3.88 3.35 -9.07
N LYS A 12 4.92 3.26 -8.24
CA LYS A 12 6.04 2.32 -8.47
C LYS A 12 5.57 0.86 -8.43
N ASN A 13 4.63 0.55 -7.55
CA ASN A 13 4.04 -0.79 -7.44
C ASN A 13 3.18 -1.12 -8.67
N MET A 14 2.36 -0.18 -9.14
CA MET A 14 1.59 -0.30 -10.39
C MET A 14 2.50 -0.60 -11.59
N VAL A 15 3.61 0.14 -11.73
CA VAL A 15 4.56 -0.05 -12.84
C VAL A 15 5.22 -1.43 -12.78
N ARG A 16 5.59 -1.92 -11.58
CA ARG A 16 6.14 -3.28 -11.43
C ARG A 16 5.14 -4.36 -11.78
N GLN A 17 3.86 -4.18 -11.43
CA GLN A 17 2.81 -5.14 -11.75
C GLN A 17 2.51 -5.16 -13.25
N ALA A 18 2.45 -4.00 -13.88
CA ALA A 18 2.30 -3.87 -15.33
C ALA A 18 3.46 -4.52 -16.11
N ALA A 19 4.68 -4.49 -15.56
CA ALA A 19 5.84 -5.14 -16.17
C ALA A 19 5.83 -6.68 -16.06
N ARG A 20 5.09 -7.25 -15.08
CA ARG A 20 4.97 -8.72 -14.92
C ARG A 20 3.88 -9.30 -15.82
N ASP A 21 2.75 -8.61 -15.99
CA ASP A 21 1.60 -9.07 -16.78
C ASP A 21 1.12 -8.01 -17.80
N PRO A 22 1.75 -7.93 -18.99
CA PRO A 22 1.43 -6.90 -19.98
C PRO A 22 0.01 -7.04 -20.56
N LEU A 23 -0.52 -8.26 -20.63
CA LEU A 23 -1.87 -8.56 -21.13
C LEU A 23 -2.96 -8.02 -20.19
N TRP A 24 -2.77 -8.18 -18.87
CA TRP A 24 -3.69 -7.65 -17.87
C TRP A 24 -3.69 -6.11 -17.88
N ALA A 25 -2.52 -5.49 -17.99
CA ALA A 25 -2.39 -4.03 -18.08
C ALA A 25 -3.12 -3.46 -19.31
N PHE A 26 -3.04 -4.16 -20.46
CA PHE A 26 -3.70 -3.74 -21.70
C PHE A 26 -5.24 -3.83 -21.60
N VAL A 27 -5.76 -4.92 -21.03
CA VAL A 27 -7.20 -5.08 -20.78
C VAL A 27 -7.70 -4.07 -19.74
N ALA A 28 -6.92 -3.81 -18.69
CA ALA A 28 -7.25 -2.80 -17.70
C ALA A 28 -7.28 -1.38 -18.28
N LEU A 29 -6.38 -1.06 -19.23
CA LEU A 29 -6.37 0.20 -19.96
C LEU A 29 -7.61 0.36 -20.84
N LEU A 30 -8.03 -0.70 -21.53
CA LEU A 30 -9.24 -0.73 -22.34
C LEU A 30 -10.53 -0.65 -21.50
N ALA A 31 -10.54 -1.26 -20.31
CA ALA A 31 -11.67 -1.22 -19.39
C ALA A 31 -11.69 0.03 -18.49
N ALA A 32 -10.59 0.77 -18.42
CA ALA A 32 -10.45 2.01 -17.65
C ALA A 32 -11.60 3.02 -17.88
N PRO A 33 -11.99 3.37 -19.13
CA PRO A 33 -13.08 4.32 -19.36
C PRO A 33 -14.42 3.87 -18.76
N PHE A 34 -14.70 2.57 -18.73
CA PHE A 34 -15.96 2.04 -18.18
C PHE A 34 -15.97 1.98 -16.65
N ARG A 35 -14.82 1.74 -16.02
CA ARG A 35 -14.71 1.63 -14.55
C ARG A 35 -14.63 2.98 -13.86
N ILE A 36 -14.00 3.97 -14.52
CA ILE A 36 -13.69 5.27 -13.93
C ILE A 36 -14.88 6.25 -14.05
N TRP A 37 -15.86 5.98 -14.92
CA TRP A 37 -16.96 6.93 -15.20
C TRP A 37 -17.76 7.35 -13.95
N LYS A 38 -18.14 6.41 -13.07
CA LYS A 38 -18.99 6.71 -11.89
C LYS A 38 -18.35 7.70 -10.92
N PRO A 39 -17.11 7.48 -10.40
CA PRO A 39 -16.47 8.46 -9.52
C PRO A 39 -16.11 9.75 -10.26
N LEU A 40 -15.79 9.68 -11.56
CA LEU A 40 -15.42 10.84 -12.36
C LEU A 40 -16.62 11.77 -12.58
N LEU A 41 -17.82 11.22 -12.75
CA LEU A 41 -19.06 11.98 -12.80
C LEU A 41 -19.36 12.67 -11.46
N GLY A 42 -19.15 11.97 -10.33
CA GLY A 42 -19.32 12.54 -8.99
C GLY A 42 -18.35 13.69 -8.70
N LEU A 43 -17.09 13.57 -9.14
CA LEU A 43 -16.11 14.67 -9.06
C LEU A 43 -16.51 15.84 -9.95
N LEU A 44 -16.89 15.57 -11.20
CA LEU A 44 -17.31 16.61 -12.13
C LEU A 44 -18.48 17.41 -11.51
N PHE A 45 -19.46 16.70 -10.94
CA PHE A 45 -20.59 17.33 -10.26
C PHE A 45 -20.14 18.19 -9.07
N LEU A 46 -19.23 17.69 -8.23
CA LEU A 46 -18.70 18.46 -7.10
C LEU A 46 -17.87 19.67 -7.55
N LEU A 47 -17.03 19.53 -8.58
CA LEU A 47 -16.27 20.64 -9.18
C LEU A 47 -17.22 21.70 -9.75
N VAL A 48 -18.27 21.29 -10.45
CA VAL A 48 -19.29 22.21 -10.98
C VAL A 48 -20.01 22.94 -9.85
N ILE A 49 -20.38 22.24 -8.76
CA ILE A 49 -20.97 22.89 -7.58
C ILE A 49 -20.00 23.89 -6.96
N VAL A 50 -18.74 23.53 -6.75
CA VAL A 50 -17.74 24.43 -6.16
C VAL A 50 -17.53 25.65 -7.05
N LEU A 51 -17.40 25.47 -8.37
CA LEU A 51 -17.27 26.55 -9.33
C LEU A 51 -18.51 27.46 -9.33
N PHE A 52 -19.70 26.88 -9.24
CA PHE A 52 -20.96 27.64 -9.25
C PHE A 52 -21.18 28.39 -7.94
N VAL A 53 -20.98 27.76 -6.79
CA VAL A 53 -21.22 28.36 -5.48
C VAL A 53 -20.13 29.36 -5.12
N VAL A 54 -18.86 28.98 -5.25
CA VAL A 54 -17.73 29.80 -4.83
C VAL A 54 -17.33 30.78 -5.92
N GLY A 55 -17.19 30.31 -7.16
CA GLY A 55 -16.82 31.17 -8.29
C GLY A 55 -17.95 32.10 -8.69
N PHE A 56 -19.08 31.56 -9.16
CA PHE A 56 -20.19 32.38 -9.65
C PHE A 56 -20.92 33.11 -8.50
N GLY A 57 -21.26 32.41 -7.42
CA GLY A 57 -21.90 32.99 -6.24
C GLY A 57 -21.03 34.00 -5.50
N GLY A 58 -19.73 33.70 -5.34
CA GLY A 58 -18.77 34.63 -4.74
C GLY A 58 -18.57 35.89 -5.58
N ARG A 59 -18.38 35.76 -6.90
CA ARG A 59 -18.30 36.91 -7.81
C ARG A 59 -19.56 37.76 -7.78
N PHE A 60 -20.74 37.13 -7.85
CA PHE A 60 -22.03 37.83 -7.80
C PHE A 60 -22.22 38.60 -6.48
N ALA A 61 -21.85 37.99 -5.34
CA ALA A 61 -21.93 38.66 -4.04
C ALA A 61 -20.96 39.85 -3.93
N LEU A 62 -19.73 39.72 -4.43
CA LEU A 62 -18.75 40.82 -4.44
C LEU A 62 -19.22 41.97 -5.36
N GLU A 63 -19.84 41.65 -6.49
CA GLU A 63 -20.38 42.64 -7.41
C GLU A 63 -21.54 43.43 -6.79
N GLN A 64 -22.43 42.78 -6.02
CA GLN A 64 -23.51 43.43 -5.28
C GLN A 64 -23.00 44.39 -4.18
N ILE A 65 -21.81 44.12 -3.63
CA ILE A 65 -21.15 44.99 -2.64
C ILE A 65 -20.41 46.16 -3.33
N GLY A 66 -20.39 46.21 -4.67
CA GLY A 66 -19.83 47.31 -5.46
C GLY A 66 -18.40 47.07 -5.96
N PHE A 67 -17.86 45.85 -5.79
CA PHE A 67 -16.54 45.50 -6.32
C PHE A 67 -16.66 45.11 -7.80
N ARG A 68 -16.10 45.93 -8.70
CA ARG A 68 -16.05 45.61 -10.13
C ARG A 68 -15.14 44.40 -10.40
N VAL A 69 -15.49 43.68 -11.48
CA VAL A 69 -14.66 42.62 -12.07
C VAL A 69 -13.27 43.19 -12.39
N GLY A 70 -12.23 42.63 -11.77
CA GLY A 70 -10.84 43.11 -11.88
C GLY A 70 -10.29 43.78 -10.62
N SER A 71 -11.11 44.01 -9.58
CA SER A 71 -10.64 44.46 -8.27
C SER A 71 -9.87 43.36 -7.53
N VAL A 72 -8.91 43.76 -6.67
CA VAL A 72 -8.09 42.84 -5.86
C VAL A 72 -8.90 41.77 -5.11
N PRO A 73 -10.08 42.06 -4.52
CA PRO A 73 -10.89 41.07 -3.83
C PRO A 73 -11.46 39.97 -4.75
N VAL A 74 -11.88 40.34 -5.97
CA VAL A 74 -12.40 39.38 -6.96
C VAL A 74 -11.27 38.47 -7.47
N LEU A 75 -10.09 39.05 -7.74
CA LEU A 75 -8.90 38.29 -8.13
C LEU A 75 -8.44 37.31 -7.04
N LEU A 76 -8.49 37.71 -5.76
CA LEU A 76 -8.19 36.83 -4.64
C LEU A 76 -9.16 35.66 -4.55
N LEU A 77 -10.46 35.92 -4.71
CA LEU A 77 -11.49 34.89 -4.70
C LEU A 77 -11.28 33.88 -5.84
N ASP A 78 -10.95 34.38 -7.03
CA ASP A 78 -10.65 33.54 -8.19
C ASP A 78 -9.41 32.66 -7.96
N LEU A 79 -8.34 33.24 -7.42
CA LEU A 79 -7.11 32.51 -7.11
C LEU A 79 -7.37 31.39 -6.08
N VAL A 80 -8.10 31.69 -5.01
CA VAL A 80 -8.46 30.71 -3.98
C VAL A 80 -9.33 29.61 -4.56
N THR A 81 -10.34 29.97 -5.37
CA THR A 81 -11.21 29.00 -6.04
C THR A 81 -10.38 28.08 -6.93
N LEU A 82 -9.46 28.63 -7.72
CA LEU A 82 -8.55 27.85 -8.58
C LEU A 82 -7.66 26.90 -7.79
N LEU A 83 -7.08 27.35 -6.67
CA LEU A 83 -6.26 26.50 -5.80
C LEU A 83 -7.08 25.35 -5.20
N VAL A 84 -8.32 25.61 -4.77
CA VAL A 84 -9.21 24.58 -4.24
C VAL A 84 -9.58 23.56 -5.32
N LEU A 85 -9.89 24.00 -6.55
CA LEU A 85 -10.17 23.11 -7.67
C LEU A 85 -8.95 22.24 -8.01
N LEU A 86 -7.74 22.83 -8.02
CA LEU A 86 -6.50 22.11 -8.26
C LEU A 86 -6.25 21.05 -7.17
N ALA A 87 -6.44 21.40 -5.91
CA ALA A 87 -6.30 20.48 -4.79
C ALA A 87 -7.31 19.33 -4.83
N LEU A 88 -8.58 19.63 -5.19
CA LEU A 88 -9.62 18.62 -5.38
C LEU A 88 -9.30 17.68 -6.54
N ALA A 89 -8.85 18.23 -7.67
CA ALA A 89 -8.42 17.44 -8.83
C ALA A 89 -7.23 16.53 -8.49
N PHE A 90 -6.22 17.07 -7.79
CA PHE A 90 -5.06 16.30 -7.33
C PHE A 90 -5.47 15.19 -6.36
N ARG A 91 -6.33 15.49 -5.39
CA ARG A 91 -6.85 14.51 -4.42
C ARG A 91 -7.66 13.43 -5.13
N PHE A 92 -8.49 13.79 -6.10
CA PHE A 92 -9.27 12.83 -6.86
C PHE A 92 -8.40 11.91 -7.72
N LEU A 93 -7.35 12.43 -8.35
CA LEU A 93 -6.45 11.63 -9.17
C LEU A 93 -5.61 10.67 -8.33
N THR A 94 -5.18 11.09 -7.14
CA THR A 94 -4.33 10.30 -6.25
C THR A 94 -5.09 9.28 -5.40
N ASN A 95 -6.34 9.56 -5.01
CA ASN A 95 -7.15 8.67 -4.18
C ASN A 95 -7.33 7.23 -4.76
N PRO A 96 -7.74 7.02 -6.03
CA PRO A 96 -7.88 5.69 -6.59
C PRO A 96 -6.53 4.99 -6.79
N LEU A 97 -5.47 5.75 -7.07
CA LEU A 97 -4.11 5.21 -7.20
C LEU A 97 -3.61 4.66 -5.87
N ILE A 98 -3.83 5.40 -4.77
CA ILE A 98 -3.44 4.97 -3.42
C ILE A 98 -4.27 3.78 -2.95
N ILE A 99 -5.60 3.79 -3.17
CA ILE A 99 -6.45 2.69 -2.70
C ILE A 99 -6.18 1.39 -3.48
N HIS A 100 -5.87 1.48 -4.78
CA HIS A 100 -5.70 0.29 -5.61
C HIS A 100 -4.27 -0.24 -5.64
N PHE A 101 -3.26 0.62 -5.49
CA PHE A 101 -1.85 0.23 -5.60
C PHE A 101 -0.99 0.60 -4.39
N GLY A 102 -1.55 1.36 -3.43
CA GLY A 102 -0.84 1.76 -2.22
C GLY A 102 -0.65 0.63 -1.23
N ASP A 103 -1.48 -0.40 -1.30
CA ASP A 103 -1.41 -1.59 -0.44
C ASP A 103 -1.43 -2.87 -1.30
N MET A 104 -0.39 -3.04 -2.11
CA MET A 104 -0.15 -4.28 -2.87
C MET A 104 0.58 -5.34 -2.03
N ASP A 105 0.92 -5.02 -0.77
CA ASP A 105 1.29 -6.01 0.23
C ASP A 105 -0.01 -6.70 0.70
N GLY A 106 -0.68 -7.36 -0.25
CA GLY A 106 -1.89 -8.11 0.00
C GLY A 106 -1.61 -9.12 1.11
N GLU A 107 -2.08 -8.80 2.31
CA GLU A 107 -2.12 -9.69 3.45
C GLU A 107 -3.19 -10.77 3.20
N THR A 108 -3.02 -11.59 2.17
CA THR A 108 -3.90 -12.75 1.93
C THR A 108 -3.84 -13.75 3.10
N HIS A 109 -2.83 -13.60 3.97
CA HIS A 109 -2.58 -14.42 5.16
C HIS A 109 -2.27 -13.59 6.42
N GLY A 110 -2.68 -12.31 6.48
CA GLY A 110 -2.25 -11.38 7.53
C GLY A 110 -0.82 -10.86 7.32
N SER A 111 -0.25 -10.18 8.31
CA SER A 111 1.09 -9.56 8.30
C SER A 111 2.27 -10.53 8.17
N ALA A 112 2.00 -11.77 7.77
CA ALA A 112 2.97 -12.83 7.55
C ALA A 112 3.80 -12.51 6.30
N ARG A 113 5.00 -11.98 6.53
CA ARG A 113 6.05 -11.82 5.52
C ARG A 113 7.17 -12.82 5.77
N PHE A 114 7.91 -13.14 4.72
CA PHE A 114 9.17 -13.87 4.89
C PHE A 114 10.13 -13.07 5.79
N ALA A 115 10.87 -13.80 6.62
CA ALA A 115 11.87 -13.21 7.50
C ALA A 115 12.96 -12.51 6.67
N THR A 116 13.39 -11.34 7.14
CA THR A 116 14.52 -10.59 6.57
C THR A 116 15.84 -11.26 6.93
N ASP A 117 16.90 -10.96 6.18
CA ASP A 117 18.23 -11.55 6.39
C ASP A 117 18.78 -11.28 7.81
N LYS A 118 18.35 -10.19 8.46
CA LYS A 118 18.71 -9.89 9.86
C LYS A 118 17.98 -10.82 10.85
N GLU A 119 16.70 -11.07 10.61
CA GLU A 119 15.87 -11.96 11.43
C GLU A 119 16.37 -13.40 11.27
N THR A 120 16.67 -13.86 10.06
CA THR A 120 17.26 -15.20 9.85
C THR A 120 18.65 -15.32 10.45
N ALA A 121 19.49 -14.28 10.37
CA ALA A 121 20.82 -14.29 10.99
C ALA A 121 20.76 -14.40 12.52
N ALA A 122 19.72 -13.85 13.18
CA ALA A 122 19.53 -14.01 14.61
C ALA A 122 19.20 -15.48 14.96
N LEU A 123 18.32 -16.13 14.19
CA LEU A 123 18.02 -17.56 14.37
C LEU A 123 19.22 -18.46 14.02
N ALA A 124 20.09 -18.05 13.10
CA ALA A 124 21.29 -18.79 12.72
C ALA A 124 22.44 -18.66 13.74
N ARG A 125 22.36 -17.71 14.67
CA ARG A 125 23.33 -17.48 15.75
C ARG A 125 22.92 -18.10 17.07
N ALA A 126 21.68 -18.55 17.22
CA ALA A 126 21.25 -19.25 18.41
C ALA A 126 21.99 -20.57 18.51
N ASP A 127 22.77 -20.75 19.58
CA ASP A 127 23.55 -21.97 19.83
C ASP A 127 22.72 -23.06 20.53
N SER A 128 21.66 -22.66 21.24
CA SER A 128 20.67 -23.51 21.92
C SER A 128 19.28 -23.37 21.30
N GLY A 129 18.39 -24.30 21.66
CA GLY A 129 16.98 -24.26 21.24
C GLY A 129 16.61 -25.23 20.12
N LEU A 130 15.34 -25.19 19.74
CA LEU A 130 14.71 -26.11 18.79
C LEU A 130 15.21 -25.83 17.37
N LEU A 131 15.68 -26.88 16.69
CA LEU A 131 16.08 -26.80 15.29
C LEU A 131 14.83 -26.72 14.39
N ILE A 132 14.58 -25.56 13.79
CA ILE A 132 13.40 -25.33 12.93
C ILE A 132 13.72 -25.61 11.46
N GLY A 133 14.99 -25.48 11.07
CA GLY A 133 15.39 -25.75 9.69
C GLY A 133 16.78 -25.24 9.35
N ARG A 134 16.99 -24.94 8.08
CA ARG A 134 18.26 -24.47 7.55
C ARG A 134 18.01 -23.27 6.65
N ASP A 135 18.85 -22.26 6.77
CA ASP A 135 18.83 -21.12 5.87
C ASP A 135 19.15 -21.59 4.45
N GLY A 136 18.23 -21.37 3.50
CA GLY A 136 18.41 -21.76 2.11
C GLY A 136 19.55 -21.03 1.40
N LYS A 137 19.98 -19.86 1.91
CA LYS A 137 21.08 -19.07 1.32
C LYS A 137 22.44 -19.46 1.91
N THR A 138 22.52 -19.59 3.23
CA THR A 138 23.79 -19.77 3.92
C THR A 138 24.05 -21.21 4.37
N GLY A 139 23.05 -22.09 4.30
CA GLY A 139 23.14 -23.45 4.79
C GLY A 139 23.28 -23.57 6.32
N LYS A 140 23.20 -22.45 7.05
CA LYS A 140 23.29 -22.44 8.51
C LYS A 140 22.02 -23.00 9.15
N LEU A 141 22.19 -23.71 10.24
CA LEU A 141 21.09 -24.26 11.02
C LEU A 141 20.35 -23.12 11.74
N LEU A 142 19.02 -23.11 11.66
CA LEU A 142 18.16 -22.13 12.29
C LEU A 142 17.57 -22.72 13.57
N ARG A 143 17.91 -22.12 14.71
CA ARG A 143 17.46 -22.56 16.03
C ARG A 143 16.59 -21.48 16.68
N TYR A 144 15.63 -21.92 17.48
CA TYR A 144 14.72 -21.05 18.22
C TYR A 144 14.75 -21.40 19.71
N ASP A 145 15.12 -20.41 20.53
CA ASP A 145 15.43 -20.56 21.94
C ASP A 145 14.29 -20.09 22.88
N GLY A 146 13.09 -19.85 22.34
CA GLY A 146 11.92 -19.39 23.11
C GLY A 146 10.90 -20.49 23.44
N PRO A 147 10.01 -20.30 24.44
CA PRO A 147 8.92 -21.22 24.73
C PRO A 147 7.91 -21.22 23.57
N ALA A 148 7.91 -22.29 22.77
CA ALA A 148 7.06 -22.42 21.59
C ALA A 148 6.49 -23.83 21.40
N HIS A 149 5.27 -23.90 20.87
CA HIS A 149 4.66 -25.13 20.38
C HIS A 149 4.89 -25.25 18.88
N LEU A 150 5.52 -26.33 18.43
CA LEU A 150 5.75 -26.60 17.01
C LEU A 150 4.58 -27.41 16.44
N LEU A 151 3.88 -26.83 15.45
CA LEU A 151 2.89 -27.55 14.64
C LEU A 151 3.48 -27.84 13.26
N THR A 152 3.79 -29.11 12.98
CA THR A 152 4.36 -29.52 11.69
C THR A 152 3.27 -29.97 10.71
N MET A 153 3.00 -29.14 9.70
CA MET A 153 2.14 -29.47 8.57
C MET A 153 2.98 -29.87 7.36
N ALA A 154 2.72 -31.03 6.77
CA ALA A 154 3.39 -31.47 5.54
C ALA A 154 2.52 -32.50 4.78
N PRO A 155 2.76 -32.79 3.50
CA PRO A 155 2.03 -33.83 2.76
C PRO A 155 2.31 -35.26 3.30
N THR A 156 1.48 -36.26 2.96
CA THR A 156 1.76 -37.67 3.32
C THR A 156 3.09 -38.15 2.72
N ARG A 157 3.84 -39.01 3.45
CA ARG A 157 5.15 -39.57 3.03
C ARG A 157 6.31 -38.55 2.92
N THR A 158 6.22 -37.40 3.58
CA THR A 158 7.27 -36.35 3.59
C THR A 158 8.16 -36.36 4.84
N GLY A 159 8.11 -37.42 5.65
CA GLY A 159 9.03 -37.59 6.79
C GLY A 159 8.64 -36.89 8.09
N LYS A 160 7.39 -36.40 8.24
CA LYS A 160 6.90 -35.76 9.49
C LYS A 160 7.12 -36.56 10.77
N GLY A 161 7.05 -37.89 10.70
CA GLY A 161 7.34 -38.74 11.84
C GLY A 161 8.82 -38.72 12.24
N VAL A 162 9.74 -38.64 11.30
CA VAL A 162 11.19 -38.77 11.56
C VAL A 162 11.77 -37.46 12.12
N GLY A 163 11.28 -36.30 11.67
CA GLY A 163 11.74 -34.99 12.15
C GLY A 163 11.17 -34.56 13.51
N THR A 164 10.01 -35.08 13.91
CA THR A 164 9.37 -34.75 15.20
C THR A 164 9.69 -35.76 16.30
N ILE A 165 9.94 -37.04 15.94
CA ILE A 165 10.18 -38.12 16.92
C ILE A 165 11.65 -38.24 17.31
N ILE A 166 12.61 -37.79 16.49
CA ILE A 166 14.00 -37.67 16.92
C ILE A 166 14.11 -36.33 17.65
N PRO A 167 13.99 -36.28 18.98
CA PRO A 167 14.13 -35.02 19.68
C PRO A 167 15.62 -34.64 19.56
N THR A 168 15.88 -33.36 19.69
CA THR A 168 17.21 -32.82 20.00
C THR A 168 17.73 -33.43 21.32
N CYS A 169 18.16 -34.70 21.33
CA CYS A 169 18.75 -35.39 22.47
C CYS A 169 20.26 -35.12 22.56
N SER A 170 20.69 -33.86 22.41
CA SER A 170 21.99 -33.43 22.94
C SER A 170 21.74 -32.68 24.24
N PRO A 171 22.41 -33.04 25.36
CA PRO A 171 22.08 -32.49 26.67
C PRO A 171 22.33 -30.97 26.76
N PRO A 172 21.65 -30.25 27.66
CA PRO A 172 22.06 -28.91 28.04
C PRO A 172 23.39 -28.98 28.79
N THR A 173 24.46 -28.45 28.20
CA THR A 173 25.67 -28.08 28.93
C THR A 173 25.40 -26.76 29.65
N ALA A 174 25.09 -26.84 30.94
CA ALA A 174 25.09 -25.70 31.86
C ALA A 174 26.53 -25.29 32.22
N PRO A 175 26.75 -24.01 32.51
CA PRO A 175 27.57 -23.59 33.65
C PRO A 175 26.71 -23.18 34.85
#